data_AF-A0A535AH25-F1
#
_entry.id   AF-A0A535AH25-F1
#
_cell.length_a   1.000
_cell.length_b   1.000
_cell.length_c   1.000
_cell.angle_alpha   90.00
_cell.angle_beta   90.00
_cell.angle_gamma   90.00
#
_symmetry.space_group_name_H-M   'P 1'
#
loop_
_entity.id
_entity.type
_entity.pdbx_description
1 polymer ?
#
loop_
_entity_poly.entity_id
_entity_poly.type
_entity_poly.pdbx_seq_one_letter_code
_entity_poly.pdbx_strand_id
1 'polypeptide(L)' 'MRIGFESVKGLGEEEARAIVAERDRGGPFRGFDDFAPRVGLKEEALRNLALVGAFDAFGEPRRALLWRARDAHRGSPS' A
#
# COMPACT_ATOMS: atom_id res chain seq x y z
N MET A 1 8.61 -14.28 6.22
CA MET A 1 9.63 -13.23 6.42
C MET A 1 8.96 -11.89 6.17
N ARG A 2 9.14 -10.90 7.05
CA ARG A 2 8.56 -9.55 6.89
C ARG A 2 9.70 -8.63 6.48
N ILE A 3 9.63 -8.09 5.27
CA ILE A 3 10.69 -7.24 4.71
C ILE A 3 10.39 -5.79 5.16
N GLY A 4 11.40 -5.07 5.62
CA GLY A 4 11.28 -3.64 5.93
C GLY A 4 10.84 -2.86 4.69
N PHE A 5 10.01 -1.83 4.88
CA PHE A 5 9.48 -1.01 3.77
C PHE A 5 10.59 -0.38 2.91
N GLU A 6 11.77 -0.18 3.49
CA GLU A 6 13.02 0.26 2.84
C GLU A 6 13.52 -0.64 1.69
N SER A 7 13.01 -1.87 1.57
CA SER A 7 13.35 -2.78 0.47
C SER A 7 12.33 -2.79 -0.68
N VAL A 8 11.24 -2.02 -0.58
CA VAL A 8 10.20 -1.99 -1.61
C VAL A 8 10.59 -0.97 -2.68
N LYS A 9 10.98 -1.46 -3.86
CA LYS A 9 11.31 -0.62 -5.01
C LYS A 9 10.17 0.38 -5.26
N GLY A 10 10.47 1.67 -5.39
CA GLY A 10 9.46 2.71 -5.64
C GLY A 10 8.63 3.15 -4.43
N LEU A 11 8.95 2.69 -3.21
CA LEU A 11 8.45 3.27 -1.97
C LEU A 11 9.60 4.00 -1.26
N GLY A 12 9.55 5.33 -1.26
CA GLY A 12 10.56 6.15 -0.56
C GLY A 12 10.44 6.04 0.96
N GLU A 13 11.50 6.40 1.69
CA GLU A 13 11.44 6.44 3.16
C GLU A 13 10.34 7.39 3.67
N GLU A 14 10.10 8.52 2.99
CA GLU A 14 9.04 9.46 3.37
C GLU A 14 7.65 8.85 3.22
N GLU A 15 7.39 8.10 2.15
CA GLU A 15 6.11 7.40 1.94
C GLU A 15 5.94 6.29 2.98
N ALA A 16 7.00 5.54 3.28
CA ALA A 16 6.99 4.54 4.35
C ALA A 16 6.68 5.17 5.72
N ARG A 17 7.30 6.32 6.04
CA ARG A 17 7.01 7.10 7.26
C ARG A 17 5.57 7.61 7.26
N ALA A 18 5.05 8.09 6.13
CA ALA A 18 3.68 8.55 5.98
C ALA A 18 2.65 7.44 6.24
N ILE A 19 2.91 6.22 5.75
CA ILE A 19 2.06 5.04 6.03
C ILE A 19 1.97 4.78 7.54
N VAL A 20 3.11 4.77 8.23
CA VAL A 20 3.17 4.52 9.68
C VAL A 20 2.45 5.63 10.43
N ALA A 21 2.72 6.89 10.09
CA ALA A 21 2.07 8.04 10.70
C ALA A 21 0.55 8.01 10.50
N GLU A 22 0.06 7.65 9.31
CA GLU A 22 -1.39 7.55 9.08
C GLU A 22 -2.05 6.38 9.79
N ARG A 23 -1.33 5.27 9.93
CA ARG A 23 -1.81 4.14 10.75
C ARG A 23 -1.89 4.53 12.22
N ASP A 24 -0.94 5.32 12.72
CA ASP A 24 -0.94 5.76 14.11
C ASP A 24 -2.03 6.82 14.37
N ARG A 25 -2.31 7.70 13.39
CA ARG A 25 -3.39 8.71 13.47
C ARG A 25 -4.79 8.14 13.29
N GLY A 26 -5.02 7.37 12.23
CA GLY A 26 -6.34 6.85 11.86
C GLY A 26 -6.61 5.41 12.31
N GLY A 27 -5.68 4.81 13.06
CA GLY A 27 -5.76 3.43 13.51
C GLY A 27 -5.46 2.39 12.43
N PRO A 28 -5.59 1.09 12.76
CA PRO A 28 -5.28 -0.03 11.87
C PRO A 28 -6.03 0.05 10.54
N PHE A 29 -5.33 -0.30 9.45
CA PHE A 29 -5.95 -0.42 8.13
C PHE A 29 -6.89 -1.63 8.09
N ARG A 30 -8.10 -1.42 7.58
CA ARG A 30 -9.12 -2.48 7.49
C ARG A 30 -9.04 -3.32 6.22
N GLY A 31 -8.31 -2.85 5.22
CA GLY A 31 -8.17 -3.52 3.93
C GLY A 31 -7.52 -2.60 2.89
N PHE A 32 -7.44 -3.07 1.65
CA PHE A 32 -6.82 -2.32 0.56
C PHE A 32 -7.56 -1.00 0.24
N ASP A 33 -8.90 -1.00 0.24
CA ASP A 33 -9.71 0.19 -0.06
C ASP A 33 -9.67 1.25 1.03
N ASP A 34 -9.31 0.88 2.26
CA ASP A 34 -9.07 1.82 3.35
C ASP A 34 -7.63 2.37 3.24
N PHE A 35 -6.67 1.51 2.92
CA PHE A 35 -5.26 1.87 2.80
C PHE A 35 -4.97 2.84 1.64
N ALA A 36 -5.43 2.52 0.43
CA ALA A 36 -5.07 3.26 -0.77
C ALA A 36 -5.46 4.75 -0.73
N PRO A 37 -6.71 5.15 -0.40
CA PRO A 37 -7.09 6.56 -0.34
C PRO A 37 -6.52 7.28 0.89
N ARG A 38 -6.23 6.58 2.00
CA ARG A 38 -5.63 7.19 3.19
C ARG A 38 -4.18 7.58 2.99
N VAL A 39 -3.41 6.75 2.28
CA VAL A 39 -1.98 6.97 2.07
C VAL A 39 -1.69 7.72 0.76
N GLY A 40 -2.50 7.53 -0.28
CA GLY A 40 -2.35 8.24 -1.55
C GLY A 40 -1.11 7.85 -2.36
N LEU A 41 -0.70 6.58 -2.34
CA LEU A 41 0.48 6.10 -3.06
C LEU A 41 0.25 5.97 -4.57
N LYS A 42 1.34 6.04 -5.33
CA LYS A 42 1.36 5.73 -6.78
C LYS A 42 1.08 4.24 -7.04
N GLU A 43 0.59 3.94 -8.24
CA GLU A 43 0.29 2.55 -8.68
C GLU A 43 1.47 1.60 -8.44
N GLU A 44 2.68 2.03 -8.82
CA GLU A 44 3.88 1.20 -8.73
C GLU A 44 4.18 0.79 -7.28
N ALA A 45 4.07 1.72 -6.32
CA ALA A 45 4.30 1.45 -4.91
C ALA A 45 3.23 0.51 -4.36
N LEU A 46 1.95 0.72 -4.69
CA LEU A 46 0.85 -0.17 -4.30
C LEU A 46 1.03 -1.59 -4.84
N ARG A 47 1.45 -1.72 -6.10
CA ARG A 47 1.76 -3.01 -6.71
C ARG A 47 2.93 -3.70 -6.01
N ASN A 48 4.01 -2.97 -5.74
CA ASN A 48 5.20 -3.55 -5.12
C ASN A 48 4.92 -4.01 -3.68
N LEU A 49 4.12 -3.25 -2.93
CA LEU A 49 3.59 -3.67 -1.62
C LEU A 49 2.76 -4.96 -1.71
N ALA A 50 1.90 -5.09 -2.72
CA ALA A 50 1.14 -6.32 -2.95
C ALA A 50 2.04 -7.51 -3.31
N LEU A 51 3.09 -7.28 -4.11
CA LEU A 51 4.04 -8.32 -4.53
C LEU A 51 4.88 -8.85 -3.35
N VAL A 52 5.30 -8.00 -2.43
CA VAL A 52 6.05 -8.42 -1.23
C VAL A 52 5.15 -8.99 -0.12
N GLY A 53 3.83 -9.05 -0.35
CA GLY A 53 2.87 -9.60 0.62
C GLY A 53 2.52 -8.67 1.78
N ALA A 54 2.68 -7.34 1.63
CA ALA A 54 2.35 -6.38 2.67
C ALA A 54 0.86 -6.42 3.08
N PHE A 55 0.01 -6.88 2.17
CA PHE A 55 -1.44 -6.99 2.34
C PHE A 55 -1.93 -8.42 2.61
N ASP A 56 -1.02 -9.39 2.81
CA ASP A 56 -1.42 -10.79 3.04
C ASP A 56 -2.32 -10.95 4.27
N ALA A 57 -2.18 -10.06 5.27
CA ALA A 57 -3.01 -10.02 6.46
C ALA A 57 -4.48 -9.65 6.19
N PHE A 58 -4.79 -9.05 5.03
CA PHE A 58 -6.16 -8.73 4.63
C PHE A 58 -6.89 -9.93 4.00
N GLY A 59 -6.20 -11.06 3.77
CA GLY A 59 -6.80 -12.26 3.21
C GLY A 59 -7.12 -12.18 1.71
N GLU A 60 -6.70 -11.11 1.02
CA GLU A 60 -6.92 -10.94 -0.41
C GLU A 60 -5.79 -11.60 -1.23
N PRO A 61 -6.13 -12.30 -2.34
CA PRO A 61 -5.11 -12.87 -3.20
C PRO A 61 -4.32 -11.78 -3.90
N ARG A 62 -2.99 -11.91 -3.94
CA ARG A 62 -2.07 -10.93 -4.57
C ARG A 62 -2.49 -10.53 -5.99
N ARG A 63 -3.00 -11.47 -6.79
CA ARG A 63 -3.52 -11.18 -8.15
C ARG A 63 -4.68 -10.18 -8.14
N ALA A 64 -5.59 -10.27 -7.18
CA ALA A 64 -6.68 -9.31 -7.05
C ALA A 64 -6.13 -7.93 -6.67
N LEU A 65 -5.23 -7.87 -5.69
CA LEU A 65 -4.60 -6.62 -5.23
C LEU A 65 -3.85 -5.88 -6.36
N LEU A 66 -3.21 -6.60 -7.29
CA LEU A 66 -2.58 -5.99 -8.47
C LEU A 66 -3.58 -5.28 -9.39
N TRP A 67 -4.79 -5.82 -9.55
CA TRP A 67 -5.84 -5.15 -10.32
C TRP A 67 -6.37 -3.92 -9.60
N ARG A 68 -6.53 -4.01 -8.27
CA ARG A 68 -7.01 -2.89 -7.44
C ARG A 68 -6.01 -1.74 -7.38
N ALA A 69 -4.71 -2.03 -7.34
CA ALA A 69 -3.66 -1.01 -7.40
C ALA A 69 -3.75 -0.13 -8.65
N ARG A 70 -4.06 -0.75 -9.80
CA ARG A 70 -4.27 -0.04 -11.06
C ARG A 70 -5.53 0.83 -11.06
N ASP A 71 -6.59 0.38 -10.37
CA ASP A 71 -7.83 1.14 -10.23
C ASP A 71 -7.66 2.33 -9.27
N ALA A 72 -7.00 2.10 -8.13
CA ALA A 72 -6.75 3.13 -7.12
C ALA A 72 -5.94 4.33 -7.67
N HIS A 73 -4.99 4.09 -8.57
CA HIS A 73 -4.23 5.18 -9.18
C HIS A 73 -5.07 6.10 -10.06
N ARG A 74 -6.17 5.62 -10.67
CA ARG A 74 -7.06 6.50 -11.46
C ARG A 74 -7.72 7.59 -10.61
N GLY A 75 -7.75 7.43 -9.29
CA GLY A 75 -8.33 8.41 -8.36
C GLY A 75 -7.31 9.39 -7.76
N SER A 76 -6.00 9.18 -7.92
CA SER A 76 -4.97 10.02 -7.31
C SER A 76 -4.43 11.05 -8.31
N PRO A 77 -4.43 12.36 -7.98
CA PRO A 77 -3.87 13.39 -8.88
C PRO A 77 -2.36 13.20 -9.03
N SER A 78 -1.88 13.29 -10.28
CA SER A 78 -0.47 13.14 -10.69
C SER A 78 0.48 14.15 -10.05
#